data_AF-A0A7S1NCB6-F1
#
_entry.id   AF-A0A7S1NCB6-F1
#
_cell.length_a   1.000
_cell.length_b   1.000
_cell.length_c   1.000
_cell.angle_alpha   90.00
_cell.angle_beta   90.00
_cell.angle_gamma   90.00
#
_symmetry.space_group_name_H-M   'P 1'
#
loop_
_entity.id
_entity.type
_entity.pdbx_description
1 polymer ?
#
loop_
_entity_poly.entity_id
_entity_poly.type
_entity_poly.pdbx_seq_one_letter_code
_entity_poly.pdbx_strand_id
1 'polypeptide(L)'
;LIRRLRSGECVDLVIVEQLLWSVVGGVGGRPSEFDVPVKQQPLGGPRLRAYHSTDLFLGPAVLFASGTRMAMMALQQTMLAHDLAKPLLLLLGQLRAQNFLLPDPQSEITMATALIPQYDGINDTLHTLLDFFHHADIASPAESLPKSPAFDKLCLPPMDCLLNVYGFDHSMAFAFARPALLARPIWRDGELQAALGADILQHVPSGIAKCPVSLPLYFVFWSLELKDLQPSSSDYQKAVEALQQEVEATQTQLKNAYSGGSSRSGVEDVDLQRVQTKARLKEAAYKALKQEQAQEKEQHEAAQARLAEWVKSMASVTPTSTDGAVWLFLQECILPRCLMSAVDATYCGRFLEMMHRQSLPFPTINLLIAIVSHAPHWLTCVTVKEAHRISRFVAIIMGSMVRWRTDPEVYEKECGKAIGFRDKLSDPASQQSYENYRLVHKRLHEKLAAAFERCLAGGEWHQQRNCLVALKVMRQVFPLHHKLSKALLEAVSPLEKHVNVLLQDLAKDFITGLKRQMYHEQIDKEDEDLDRASKSSKPSDKEAPRDDGKRRSSSRSSTSSRDKKRSRESSPGASSKKYVIPVDDKSKPALINSSPDPVWRNV
;
A
#
# COMPACT_ATOMS: atom_id res chain seq x y z
N LEU A 1 -13.30 -26.26 -14.22
CA LEU A 1 -12.48 -25.76 -13.10
C LEU A 1 -11.28 -26.65 -12.74
N ILE A 2 -11.14 -27.30 -11.57
CA ILE A 2 -9.82 -27.78 -11.04
C ILE A 2 -8.95 -28.54 -12.05
N ARG A 3 -9.51 -29.49 -12.83
CA ARG A 3 -8.77 -30.23 -13.87
C ARG A 3 -8.24 -29.34 -15.01
N ARG A 4 -8.94 -28.23 -15.30
CA ARG A 4 -8.59 -27.20 -16.30
C ARG A 4 -7.64 -26.13 -15.74
N LEU A 5 -7.74 -25.80 -14.46
CA LEU A 5 -6.70 -24.99 -13.78
C LEU A 5 -5.35 -25.73 -13.77
N ARG A 6 -5.35 -27.07 -13.67
CA ARG A 6 -4.15 -27.91 -13.86
C ARG A 6 -3.59 -27.93 -15.29
N SER A 7 -4.35 -27.55 -16.32
CA SER A 7 -3.87 -27.32 -17.69
C SER A 7 -3.58 -25.84 -18.00
N GLY A 8 -3.63 -24.94 -17.00
CA GLY A 8 -3.41 -23.50 -17.17
C GLY A 8 -4.62 -22.74 -17.75
N GLU A 9 -5.78 -23.37 -17.89
CA GLU A 9 -6.97 -22.75 -18.47
C GLU A 9 -7.74 -21.90 -17.45
N CYS A 10 -7.29 -20.66 -17.27
CA CYS A 10 -7.86 -19.69 -16.31
C CYS A 10 -9.23 -19.10 -16.71
N VAL A 11 -9.78 -19.41 -17.88
CA VAL A 11 -11.06 -18.86 -18.38
C VAL A 11 -12.24 -19.21 -17.45
N ASP A 12 -12.22 -20.39 -16.81
CA ASP A 12 -13.25 -20.84 -15.87
C ASP A 12 -13.29 -20.05 -14.55
N LEU A 13 -12.32 -19.17 -14.26
CA LEU A 13 -12.26 -18.44 -13.00
C LEU A 13 -13.44 -17.46 -12.83
N VAL A 14 -13.96 -16.90 -13.92
CA VAL A 14 -15.18 -16.08 -13.91
C VAL A 14 -16.38 -16.86 -13.38
N ILE A 15 -16.43 -18.19 -13.60
CA ILE A 15 -17.48 -19.06 -13.06
C ILE A 15 -17.33 -19.21 -11.54
N VAL A 16 -16.10 -19.20 -11.01
CA VAL A 16 -15.84 -19.21 -9.55
C VAL A 16 -16.29 -17.89 -8.93
N GLU A 17 -15.87 -16.76 -9.50
CA GLU A 17 -16.24 -15.42 -9.02
C GLU A 17 -17.78 -15.25 -9.04
N GLN A 18 -18.46 -15.67 -10.11
CA GLN A 18 -19.92 -15.64 -10.22
C GLN A 18 -20.64 -16.63 -9.28
N LEU A 19 -20.11 -17.84 -9.08
CA LEU A 19 -20.71 -18.81 -8.15
C LEU A 19 -20.61 -18.31 -6.70
N LEU A 20 -19.45 -17.79 -6.31
CA LEU A 20 -19.24 -17.20 -4.99
C LEU A 20 -20.13 -15.96 -4.77
N TRP A 21 -20.21 -15.05 -5.76
CA TRP A 21 -21.06 -13.86 -5.73
C TRP A 21 -22.57 -14.19 -5.65
N SER A 22 -23.03 -15.18 -6.43
CA SER A 22 -24.45 -15.58 -6.44
C SER A 22 -24.87 -16.31 -5.15
N VAL A 23 -23.99 -17.13 -4.56
CA VAL A 23 -24.24 -17.79 -3.25
C VAL A 23 -24.31 -16.79 -2.09
N VAL A 24 -23.64 -15.63 -2.21
CA VAL A 24 -23.72 -14.48 -1.29
C VAL A 24 -24.98 -13.62 -1.52
N GLY A 25 -25.71 -13.83 -2.62
CA GLY A 25 -26.92 -13.08 -2.94
C GLY A 25 -26.65 -11.66 -3.45
N GLY A 26 -25.49 -11.42 -4.06
CA GLY A 26 -25.15 -10.13 -4.68
C GLY A 26 -26.03 -9.84 -5.90
N VAL A 27 -26.96 -8.88 -5.78
CA VAL A 27 -27.79 -8.41 -6.91
C VAL A 27 -27.11 -7.22 -7.57
N GLY A 28 -26.15 -7.52 -8.45
CA GLY A 28 -25.39 -6.51 -9.20
C GLY A 28 -24.15 -7.09 -9.88
N GLY A 29 -23.32 -6.21 -10.44
CA GLY A 29 -21.93 -6.54 -10.80
C GLY A 29 -20.98 -6.32 -9.62
N ARG A 30 -19.77 -6.86 -9.72
CA ARG A 30 -18.71 -6.66 -8.73
C ARG A 30 -18.40 -5.15 -8.53
N PRO A 31 -18.35 -4.64 -7.29
CA PRO A 31 -17.86 -3.29 -7.02
C PRO A 31 -16.38 -3.16 -7.38
N SER A 32 -16.01 -2.03 -7.99
CA SER A 32 -14.63 -1.77 -8.38
C SER A 32 -13.78 -1.40 -7.15
N GLU A 33 -12.55 -1.93 -7.06
CA GLU A 33 -11.57 -1.48 -6.04
C GLU A 33 -11.28 0.03 -6.12
N PHE A 34 -11.56 0.64 -7.27
CA PHE A 34 -11.39 2.05 -7.59
C PHE A 34 -12.49 2.96 -7.02
N ASP A 35 -13.65 2.39 -6.67
CA ASP A 35 -14.85 3.15 -6.31
C ASP A 35 -15.07 3.25 -4.78
N VAL A 36 -14.32 2.50 -3.97
CA VAL A 36 -14.50 2.43 -2.51
C VAL A 36 -13.49 3.34 -1.78
N PRO A 37 -13.93 4.48 -1.18
CA PRO A 37 -13.03 5.39 -0.47
C PRO A 37 -12.43 4.75 0.79
N VAL A 38 -11.17 5.10 1.10
CA VAL A 38 -10.45 4.60 2.30
C VAL A 38 -11.21 4.84 3.61
N LYS A 39 -12.04 5.89 3.69
CA LYS A 39 -12.86 6.24 4.86
C LYS A 39 -14.18 5.44 4.99
N GLN A 40 -14.51 4.59 4.01
CA GLN A 40 -15.77 3.84 3.94
C GLN A 40 -15.56 2.32 3.95
N GLN A 41 -14.33 1.83 3.89
CA GLN A 41 -14.05 0.41 4.10
C GLN A 41 -14.11 0.10 5.61
N PRO A 42 -15.04 -0.74 6.08
CA PRO A 42 -15.17 -1.07 7.50
C PRO A 42 -13.96 -1.90 7.97
N LEU A 43 -13.12 -1.34 8.83
CA LEU A 43 -12.09 -2.10 9.52
C LEU A 43 -12.74 -2.89 10.66
N GLY A 44 -12.61 -4.23 10.66
CA GLY A 44 -13.05 -5.09 11.75
C GLY A 44 -13.44 -6.50 11.31
N GLY A 45 -14.12 -7.19 12.22
CA GLY A 45 -14.61 -8.54 12.04
C GLY A 45 -15.65 -8.66 10.92
N PRO A 46 -15.90 -9.88 10.43
CA PRO A 46 -16.65 -10.09 9.20
C PRO A 46 -18.15 -9.76 9.34
N ARG A 47 -18.77 -9.78 10.53
CA ARG A 47 -20.15 -9.31 10.73
C ARG A 47 -20.26 -7.79 10.70
N LEU A 48 -19.27 -7.06 11.24
CA LEU A 48 -19.20 -5.61 11.06
C LEU A 48 -19.08 -5.24 9.60
N ARG A 49 -18.18 -5.93 8.88
CA ARG A 49 -18.05 -5.75 7.44
C ARG A 49 -19.40 -6.04 6.78
N ALA A 50 -20.02 -7.21 7.03
CA ALA A 50 -21.33 -7.58 6.49
C ALA A 50 -22.50 -6.60 6.77
N TYR A 51 -22.38 -5.72 7.76
CA TYR A 51 -23.37 -4.67 8.04
C TYR A 51 -23.15 -3.41 7.19
N HIS A 52 -21.91 -2.93 7.09
CA HIS A 52 -21.54 -1.70 6.37
C HIS A 52 -21.26 -1.91 4.87
N SER A 53 -21.01 -3.15 4.45
CA SER A 53 -20.34 -3.45 3.18
C SER A 53 -21.23 -3.33 1.94
N THR A 54 -20.61 -2.79 0.89
CA THR A 54 -20.88 -3.13 -0.51
C THR A 54 -19.83 -4.12 -1.08
N ASP A 55 -18.84 -4.55 -0.29
CA ASP A 55 -17.79 -5.52 -0.66
C ASP A 55 -18.35 -6.88 -1.13
N LEU A 56 -17.53 -7.62 -1.90
CA LEU A 56 -17.92 -8.81 -2.68
C LEU A 56 -18.63 -9.93 -1.89
N PHE A 57 -18.39 -10.06 -0.58
CA PHE A 57 -18.79 -11.24 0.20
C PHE A 57 -19.82 -10.97 1.31
N LEU A 58 -20.18 -9.70 1.47
CA LEU A 58 -20.53 -9.15 2.77
C LEU A 58 -21.72 -8.19 2.64
N GLY A 59 -22.73 -8.55 1.84
CA GLY A 59 -23.97 -7.78 1.79
C GLY A 59 -24.82 -8.00 3.07
N PRO A 60 -25.65 -7.01 3.49
CA PRO A 60 -26.59 -7.17 4.60
C PRO A 60 -27.52 -8.39 4.47
N ALA A 61 -27.74 -8.87 3.24
CA ALA A 61 -28.45 -10.13 2.98
C ALA A 61 -27.84 -11.35 3.70
N VAL A 62 -26.52 -11.41 3.91
CA VAL A 62 -25.87 -12.53 4.63
C VAL A 62 -26.25 -12.53 6.13
N LEU A 63 -26.47 -11.35 6.71
CA LEU A 63 -26.96 -11.19 8.10
C LEU A 63 -28.47 -11.43 8.22
N PHE A 64 -29.25 -11.04 7.21
CA PHE A 64 -30.71 -10.93 7.32
C PHE A 64 -31.53 -11.92 6.46
N ALA A 65 -30.89 -12.74 5.61
CA ALA A 65 -31.56 -13.77 4.81
C ALA A 65 -31.03 -15.17 5.16
N SER A 66 -31.93 -16.03 5.67
CA SER A 66 -31.58 -17.40 6.07
C SER A 66 -31.11 -18.27 4.91
N GLY A 67 -31.69 -18.13 3.71
CA GLY A 67 -31.34 -18.92 2.52
C GLY A 67 -29.88 -18.73 2.09
N THR A 68 -29.46 -17.49 1.86
CA THR A 68 -28.08 -17.09 1.53
C THR A 68 -27.07 -17.68 2.52
N ARG A 69 -27.35 -17.50 3.81
CA ARG A 69 -26.50 -17.98 4.90
C ARG A 69 -26.34 -19.51 4.92
N MET A 70 -27.44 -20.24 4.66
CA MET A 70 -27.41 -21.70 4.54
C MET A 70 -26.69 -22.18 3.27
N ALA A 71 -26.85 -21.47 2.14
CA ALA A 71 -26.15 -21.78 0.89
C ALA A 71 -24.63 -21.60 1.03
N MET A 72 -24.19 -20.53 1.70
CA MET A 72 -22.76 -20.29 2.00
C MET A 72 -22.17 -21.41 2.88
N MET A 73 -22.86 -21.81 3.96
CA MET A 73 -22.44 -22.94 4.79
C MET A 73 -22.41 -24.25 4.02
N ALA A 74 -23.42 -24.54 3.20
CA ALA A 74 -23.48 -25.75 2.39
C ALA A 74 -22.32 -25.82 1.39
N LEU A 75 -21.98 -24.70 0.72
CA LEU A 75 -20.85 -24.61 -0.19
C LEU A 75 -19.52 -24.85 0.54
N GLN A 76 -19.29 -24.20 1.68
CA GLN A 76 -18.08 -24.40 2.49
C GLN A 76 -17.95 -25.87 2.95
N GLN A 77 -19.01 -26.46 3.49
CA GLN A 77 -19.02 -27.85 3.94
C GLN A 77 -18.77 -28.83 2.77
N THR A 78 -19.38 -28.60 1.61
CA THR A 78 -19.18 -29.40 0.39
C THR A 78 -17.74 -29.29 -0.12
N MET A 79 -17.15 -28.09 -0.15
CA MET A 79 -15.77 -27.88 -0.60
C MET A 79 -14.72 -28.48 0.35
N LEU A 80 -15.01 -28.55 1.66
CA LEU A 80 -14.15 -29.22 2.64
C LEU A 80 -14.34 -30.75 2.61
N ALA A 81 -15.58 -31.24 2.58
CA ALA A 81 -15.88 -32.68 2.59
C ALA A 81 -15.37 -33.45 1.35
N HIS A 82 -15.18 -32.76 0.23
CA HIS A 82 -14.62 -33.33 -1.01
C HIS A 82 -13.15 -32.92 -1.28
N ASP A 83 -12.45 -32.32 -0.31
CA ASP A 83 -11.08 -31.78 -0.44
C ASP A 83 -10.87 -30.95 -1.73
N LEU A 84 -11.80 -30.03 -2.01
CA LEU A 84 -11.74 -29.15 -3.17
C LEU A 84 -11.10 -27.80 -2.83
N ALA A 85 -11.28 -27.33 -1.59
CA ALA A 85 -10.83 -26.02 -1.13
C ALA A 85 -9.31 -25.86 -1.17
N LYS A 86 -8.57 -26.80 -0.56
CA LYS A 86 -7.10 -26.77 -0.47
C LYS A 86 -6.43 -26.89 -1.85
N PRO A 87 -6.78 -27.87 -2.71
CA PRO A 87 -6.23 -27.94 -4.06
C PRO A 87 -6.56 -26.73 -4.94
N LEU A 88 -7.75 -26.12 -4.79
CA LEU A 88 -8.11 -24.91 -5.54
C LEU A 88 -7.25 -23.71 -5.13
N LEU A 89 -7.13 -23.44 -3.82
CA LEU A 89 -6.29 -22.36 -3.30
C LEU A 89 -4.81 -22.53 -3.67
N LEU A 90 -4.28 -23.75 -3.55
CA LEU A 90 -2.90 -24.04 -3.92
C LEU A 90 -2.67 -23.81 -5.42
N LEU A 91 -3.54 -24.32 -6.30
CA LEU A 91 -3.42 -24.10 -7.75
C LEU A 91 -3.54 -22.61 -8.14
N LEU A 92 -4.45 -21.85 -7.51
CA LEU A 92 -4.55 -20.41 -7.73
C LEU A 92 -3.27 -19.68 -7.33
N GLY A 93 -2.66 -20.08 -6.21
CA GLY A 93 -1.36 -19.56 -5.81
C GLY A 93 -0.25 -19.88 -6.83
N GLN A 94 -0.18 -21.14 -7.28
CA GLN A 94 0.78 -21.53 -8.31
C GLN A 94 0.57 -20.77 -9.64
N LEU A 95 -0.67 -20.54 -10.04
CA LEU A 95 -1.01 -19.75 -11.24
C LEU A 95 -0.71 -18.25 -11.08
N ARG A 96 -0.73 -17.71 -9.85
CA ARG A 96 -0.27 -16.33 -9.56
C ARG A 96 1.26 -16.22 -9.54
N ALA A 97 1.96 -17.26 -9.07
CA ALA A 97 3.42 -17.31 -9.02
C ALA A 97 4.08 -17.69 -10.36
N GLN A 98 3.31 -18.17 -11.33
CA GLN A 98 3.81 -18.49 -12.67
C GLN A 98 4.12 -17.22 -13.48
N ASN A 99 5.37 -17.10 -13.94
CA ASN A 99 5.75 -16.08 -14.91
C ASN A 99 5.06 -16.35 -16.26
N PHE A 100 4.05 -15.55 -16.57
CA PHE A 100 3.34 -15.60 -17.85
C PHE A 100 4.24 -15.14 -19.00
N LEU A 101 4.85 -16.08 -19.71
CA LEU A 101 5.63 -15.81 -20.91
C LEU A 101 4.71 -15.48 -22.09
N LEU A 102 4.93 -14.31 -22.71
CA LEU A 102 4.20 -13.87 -23.90
C LEU A 102 4.68 -14.64 -25.15
N PRO A 103 3.78 -15.22 -25.96
CA PRO A 103 4.13 -15.81 -27.25
C PRO A 103 4.62 -14.79 -28.29
N ASP A 104 4.19 -13.54 -28.16
CA ASP A 104 4.63 -12.39 -28.96
C ASP A 104 4.73 -11.14 -28.04
N PRO A 105 5.93 -10.57 -27.86
CA PRO A 105 6.12 -9.39 -27.02
C PRO A 105 5.68 -8.07 -27.67
N GLN A 106 5.34 -8.03 -28.97
CA GLN A 106 4.93 -6.79 -29.65
C GLN A 106 3.42 -6.53 -29.65
N SER A 107 2.60 -7.49 -29.23
CA SER A 107 1.14 -7.32 -29.14
C SER A 107 0.71 -6.68 -27.81
N GLU A 108 0.73 -5.34 -27.74
CA GLU A 108 0.06 -4.55 -26.69
C GLU A 108 -1.38 -5.03 -26.44
N ILE A 109 -2.09 -5.36 -27.53
CA ILE A 109 -3.49 -5.81 -27.49
C ILE A 109 -3.60 -7.14 -26.73
N THR A 110 -2.71 -8.11 -26.99
CA THR A 110 -2.72 -9.40 -26.28
C THR A 110 -2.36 -9.23 -24.80
N MET A 111 -1.39 -8.36 -24.47
CA MET A 111 -1.07 -8.03 -23.08
C MET A 111 -2.27 -7.41 -22.35
N ALA A 112 -2.93 -6.43 -22.97
CA ALA A 112 -4.01 -5.67 -22.37
C ALA A 112 -5.35 -6.44 -22.28
N THR A 113 -5.64 -7.33 -23.24
CA THR A 113 -6.95 -8.01 -23.32
C THR A 113 -6.95 -9.43 -22.74
N ALA A 114 -5.82 -10.14 -22.76
CA ALA A 114 -5.72 -11.50 -22.25
C ALA A 114 -4.91 -11.57 -20.95
N LEU A 115 -3.68 -11.06 -20.94
CA LEU A 115 -2.74 -11.36 -19.85
C LEU A 115 -3.06 -10.61 -18.55
N ILE A 116 -3.17 -9.28 -18.61
CA ILE A 116 -3.44 -8.45 -17.43
C ILE A 116 -4.77 -8.84 -16.75
N PRO A 117 -5.90 -9.04 -17.48
CA PRO A 117 -7.15 -9.48 -16.86
C PRO A 117 -7.08 -10.87 -16.24
N GLN A 118 -6.26 -11.80 -16.77
CA GLN A 118 -6.09 -13.13 -16.19
C GLN A 118 -5.32 -13.07 -14.87
N TYR A 119 -4.17 -12.38 -14.83
CA TYR A 119 -3.40 -12.22 -13.59
C TYR A 119 -4.20 -11.50 -12.50
N ASP A 120 -4.84 -10.37 -12.85
CA ASP A 120 -5.71 -9.62 -11.95
C ASP A 120 -6.90 -10.48 -11.46
N GLY A 121 -7.44 -11.35 -12.32
CA GLY A 121 -8.54 -12.27 -11.99
C GLY A 121 -8.12 -13.42 -11.07
N ILE A 122 -6.93 -14.00 -11.29
CA ILE A 122 -6.36 -15.04 -10.41
C ILE A 122 -6.10 -14.47 -9.02
N ASN A 123 -5.44 -13.30 -8.93
CA ASN A 123 -5.15 -12.63 -7.66
C ASN A 123 -6.43 -12.40 -6.85
N ASP A 124 -7.44 -11.82 -7.49
CA ASP A 124 -8.65 -11.42 -6.79
C ASP A 124 -9.54 -12.63 -6.43
N THR A 125 -9.55 -13.68 -7.26
CA THR A 125 -10.22 -14.96 -6.94
C THR A 125 -9.52 -15.67 -5.77
N LEU A 126 -8.18 -15.59 -5.70
CA LEU A 126 -7.39 -16.14 -4.59
C LEU A 126 -7.70 -15.44 -3.26
N HIS A 127 -7.62 -14.11 -3.23
CA HIS A 127 -7.96 -13.32 -2.03
C HIS A 127 -9.43 -13.51 -1.63
N THR A 128 -10.34 -13.51 -2.61
CA THR A 128 -11.76 -13.85 -2.44
C THR A 128 -11.97 -15.20 -1.72
N LEU A 129 -11.27 -16.24 -2.15
CA LEU A 129 -11.41 -17.57 -1.55
C LEU A 129 -10.76 -17.65 -0.15
N LEU A 130 -9.65 -16.95 0.09
CA LEU A 130 -9.06 -16.85 1.42
C LEU A 130 -10.04 -16.19 2.41
N ASP A 131 -10.55 -15.00 2.10
CA ASP A 131 -11.59 -14.31 2.91
C ASP A 131 -12.82 -15.21 3.11
N PHE A 132 -13.31 -15.88 2.06
CA PHE A 132 -14.44 -16.80 2.13
C PHE A 132 -14.23 -17.95 3.15
N PHE A 133 -13.03 -18.50 3.26
CA PHE A 133 -12.72 -19.54 4.28
C PHE A 133 -12.34 -18.97 5.65
N HIS A 134 -11.80 -17.75 5.72
CA HIS A 134 -11.58 -17.04 6.98
C HIS A 134 -12.90 -16.58 7.65
N HIS A 135 -14.01 -16.51 6.92
CA HIS A 135 -15.24 -15.87 7.40
C HIS A 135 -16.47 -16.80 7.46
N ALA A 136 -16.25 -18.12 7.53
CA ALA A 136 -17.30 -19.11 7.78
C ALA A 136 -18.17 -18.79 9.03
N ASP A 137 -17.58 -18.15 10.04
CA ASP A 137 -18.22 -17.86 11.33
C ASP A 137 -19.25 -16.72 11.28
N ILE A 138 -19.38 -15.98 10.16
CA ILE A 138 -20.53 -15.08 9.94
C ILE A 138 -21.84 -15.85 10.06
N ALA A 139 -21.90 -17.03 9.43
CA ALA A 139 -23.12 -17.79 9.28
C ALA A 139 -23.56 -18.50 10.58
N SER A 140 -22.59 -18.87 11.42
CA SER A 140 -22.79 -19.56 12.69
C SER A 140 -23.60 -18.70 13.68
N PRO A 141 -24.74 -19.19 14.21
CA PRO A 141 -25.42 -18.54 15.33
C PRO A 141 -24.49 -18.23 16.50
N ALA A 142 -24.70 -17.10 17.18
CA ALA A 142 -23.89 -16.61 18.31
C ALA A 142 -23.67 -17.66 19.43
N GLU A 143 -24.67 -18.50 19.67
CA GLU A 143 -24.67 -19.60 20.65
C GLU A 143 -23.79 -20.80 20.24
N SER A 144 -23.26 -20.80 19.01
CA SER A 144 -22.60 -21.95 18.37
C SER A 144 -21.27 -21.59 17.69
N LEU A 145 -20.64 -20.48 18.08
CA LEU A 145 -19.33 -20.04 17.60
C LEU A 145 -18.28 -21.18 17.66
N PRO A 146 -17.77 -21.65 16.51
CA PRO A 146 -16.70 -22.63 16.47
C PRO A 146 -15.44 -22.09 17.14
N LYS A 147 -14.88 -22.85 18.09
CA LYS A 147 -13.60 -22.48 18.78
C LYS A 147 -12.35 -22.64 17.90
N SER A 148 -12.54 -22.93 16.62
CA SER A 148 -11.52 -23.15 15.60
C SER A 148 -12.17 -22.81 14.25
N PRO A 149 -11.68 -21.77 13.53
CA PRO A 149 -12.27 -21.34 12.27
C PRO A 149 -12.20 -22.45 11.21
N ALA A 150 -13.04 -22.36 10.18
CA ALA A 150 -13.02 -23.31 9.05
C ALA A 150 -11.66 -23.38 8.35
N PHE A 151 -10.84 -22.33 8.46
CA PHE A 151 -9.47 -22.26 7.95
C PHE A 151 -8.52 -23.28 8.59
N ASP A 152 -8.66 -23.61 9.88
CA ASP A 152 -7.79 -24.63 10.52
C ASP A 152 -8.01 -26.02 9.89
N LYS A 153 -9.27 -26.32 9.57
CA LYS A 153 -9.73 -27.56 8.93
C LYS A 153 -9.30 -27.68 7.47
N LEU A 154 -8.78 -26.60 6.89
CA LEU A 154 -8.23 -26.58 5.53
C LEU A 154 -6.88 -27.30 5.46
N CYS A 155 -6.21 -27.53 6.61
CA CYS A 155 -4.96 -28.29 6.74
C CYS A 155 -3.91 -27.90 5.68
N LEU A 156 -3.66 -26.59 5.54
CA LEU A 156 -2.73 -26.04 4.57
C LEU A 156 -1.29 -26.57 4.80
N PRO A 157 -0.47 -26.67 3.73
CA PRO A 157 0.95 -27.00 3.88
C PRO A 157 1.69 -25.99 4.77
N PRO A 158 2.74 -26.42 5.51
CA PRO A 158 3.60 -25.48 6.23
C PRO A 158 4.34 -24.56 5.25
N MET A 159 4.80 -23.40 5.74
CA MET A 159 5.46 -22.36 4.94
C MET A 159 6.64 -22.89 4.10
N ASP A 160 7.47 -23.77 4.67
CA ASP A 160 8.54 -24.46 3.94
C ASP A 160 8.03 -25.14 2.66
N CYS A 161 6.95 -25.91 2.77
CA CYS A 161 6.35 -26.60 1.62
C CYS A 161 5.72 -25.63 0.61
N LEU A 162 5.09 -24.54 1.07
CA LEU A 162 4.53 -23.52 0.18
C LEU A 162 5.62 -22.90 -0.71
N LEU A 163 6.78 -22.58 -0.13
CA LEU A 163 7.92 -22.02 -0.84
C LEU A 163 8.62 -23.08 -1.71
N ASN A 164 9.07 -24.20 -1.12
CA ASN A 164 9.89 -25.21 -1.81
C ASN A 164 9.11 -26.09 -2.82
N VAL A 165 7.89 -26.52 -2.46
CA VAL A 165 7.16 -27.57 -3.19
C VAL A 165 6.09 -26.99 -4.09
N TYR A 166 5.42 -25.92 -3.65
CA TYR A 166 4.41 -25.23 -4.47
C TYR A 166 5.01 -24.06 -5.26
N GLY A 167 6.18 -23.55 -4.91
CA GLY A 167 6.85 -22.46 -5.64
C GLY A 167 6.22 -21.09 -5.39
N PHE A 168 5.62 -20.87 -4.23
CA PHE A 168 5.04 -19.58 -3.86
C PHE A 168 6.13 -18.54 -3.62
N ASP A 169 5.84 -17.26 -3.91
CA ASP A 169 6.62 -16.16 -3.39
C ASP A 169 6.34 -15.91 -1.90
N HIS A 170 7.23 -15.18 -1.21
CA HIS A 170 7.10 -14.89 0.21
C HIS A 170 5.79 -14.19 0.57
N SER A 171 5.30 -13.24 -0.24
CA SER A 171 4.06 -12.51 0.07
C SER A 171 2.85 -13.44 0.12
N MET A 172 2.79 -14.39 -0.82
CA MET A 172 1.75 -15.39 -0.89
C MET A 172 1.88 -16.45 0.21
N ALA A 173 3.10 -16.94 0.47
CA ALA A 173 3.34 -17.88 1.57
C ALA A 173 2.98 -17.25 2.94
N PHE A 174 3.28 -15.96 3.15
CA PHE A 174 2.87 -15.23 4.35
C PHE A 174 1.36 -15.00 4.41
N ALA A 175 0.67 -14.70 3.30
CA ALA A 175 -0.78 -14.56 3.30
C ALA A 175 -1.49 -15.88 3.71
N PHE A 176 -1.01 -17.04 3.22
CA PHE A 176 -1.53 -18.35 3.64
C PHE A 176 -1.18 -18.68 5.10
N ALA A 177 -0.01 -18.27 5.59
CA ALA A 177 0.45 -18.59 6.94
C ALA A 177 -0.01 -17.61 8.03
N ARG A 178 -0.51 -16.42 7.67
CA ARG A 178 -0.73 -15.29 8.60
C ARG A 178 -1.53 -15.64 9.87
N PRO A 179 -2.67 -16.35 9.81
CA PRO A 179 -3.44 -16.67 11.02
C PRO A 179 -2.64 -17.56 11.99
N ALA A 180 -1.86 -18.51 11.46
CA ALA A 180 -1.01 -19.39 12.25
C ALA A 180 0.25 -18.69 12.79
N LEU A 181 0.69 -17.59 12.16
CA LEU A 181 1.78 -16.74 12.65
C LEU A 181 1.31 -15.78 13.75
N LEU A 182 0.11 -15.19 13.63
CA LEU A 182 -0.50 -14.33 14.66
C LEU A 182 -0.74 -15.06 15.99
N ALA A 183 -0.88 -16.39 15.96
CA ALA A 183 -1.03 -17.24 17.14
C ALA A 183 0.31 -17.59 17.85
N ARG A 184 1.47 -17.34 17.23
CA ARG A 184 2.79 -17.70 17.78
C ARG A 184 3.40 -16.57 18.66
N PRO A 185 4.30 -16.89 19.60
CA PRO A 185 5.02 -15.92 20.42
C PRO A 185 6.19 -15.24 19.67
N ILE A 186 5.99 -14.85 18.40
CA ILE A 186 7.00 -14.18 17.54
C ILE A 186 7.36 -12.76 18.05
N TRP A 187 6.71 -12.33 19.13
CA TRP A 187 6.64 -10.96 19.66
C TRP A 187 7.69 -10.63 20.70
N ARG A 188 8.52 -11.61 21.10
CA ARG A 188 9.47 -11.50 22.21
C ARG A 188 10.90 -11.72 21.75
N ASP A 189 11.82 -10.91 22.30
CA ASP A 189 13.26 -11.07 22.08
C ASP A 189 13.76 -12.44 22.55
N GLY A 190 14.79 -12.95 21.88
CA GLY A 190 15.40 -14.26 22.17
C GLY A 190 14.56 -15.46 21.70
N GLU A 191 13.24 -15.42 21.83
CA GLU A 191 12.35 -16.51 21.42
C GLU A 191 12.12 -16.57 19.89
N LEU A 192 12.37 -15.49 19.15
CA LEU A 192 12.13 -15.39 17.70
C LEU A 192 12.61 -16.61 16.90
N GLN A 193 13.85 -17.06 17.11
CA GLN A 193 14.41 -18.21 16.39
C GLN A 193 13.76 -19.54 16.79
N ALA A 194 13.40 -19.70 18.07
CA ALA A 194 12.72 -20.88 18.59
C ALA A 194 11.24 -20.95 18.16
N ALA A 195 10.56 -19.80 18.06
CA ALA A 195 9.16 -19.70 17.67
C ALA A 195 8.93 -19.89 16.16
N LEU A 196 9.95 -19.62 15.34
CA LEU A 196 9.89 -19.82 13.88
C LEU A 196 10.34 -21.23 13.47
N GLY A 197 11.43 -21.73 14.06
CA GLY A 197 12.09 -22.97 13.64
C GLY A 197 13.09 -22.75 12.49
N ALA A 198 14.06 -23.66 12.38
CA ALA A 198 15.11 -23.58 11.35
C ALA A 198 14.53 -23.55 9.92
N ASP A 199 13.48 -24.34 9.69
CA ASP A 199 12.82 -24.54 8.39
C ASP A 199 12.20 -23.26 7.81
N ILE A 200 11.88 -22.26 8.66
CA ILE A 200 11.42 -20.94 8.20
C ILE A 200 12.61 -19.98 8.05
N LEU A 201 13.60 -20.05 8.95
CA LEU A 201 14.77 -19.17 8.93
C LEU A 201 15.66 -19.38 7.68
N GLN A 202 15.76 -20.60 7.17
CA GLN A 202 16.48 -20.90 5.91
C GLN A 202 15.90 -20.19 4.68
N HIS A 203 14.60 -19.87 4.71
CA HIS A 203 13.88 -19.24 3.60
C HIS A 203 13.85 -17.71 3.67
N VAL A 204 14.32 -17.12 4.76
CA VAL A 204 14.41 -15.66 4.88
C VAL A 204 15.42 -15.13 3.85
N PRO A 205 15.07 -14.10 3.05
CA PRO A 205 15.98 -13.49 2.09
C PRO A 205 17.34 -13.15 2.72
N SER A 206 18.44 -13.57 2.08
CA SER A 206 19.75 -13.63 2.76
C SER A 206 20.33 -12.28 3.21
N GLY A 207 19.78 -11.16 2.75
CA GLY A 207 20.06 -9.82 3.30
C GLY A 207 19.41 -9.58 4.66
N ILE A 208 18.18 -10.08 4.86
CA ILE A 208 17.41 -9.91 6.11
C ILE A 208 18.03 -10.76 7.22
N ALA A 209 18.38 -12.01 6.90
CA ALA A 209 19.08 -12.89 7.83
C ALA A 209 20.42 -12.33 8.34
N LYS A 210 21.02 -11.35 7.61
CA LYS A 210 22.29 -10.69 7.97
C LYS A 210 22.12 -9.36 8.69
N CYS A 211 20.93 -8.76 8.71
CA CYS A 211 20.68 -7.44 9.32
C CYS A 211 19.77 -7.60 10.56
N PRO A 212 20.31 -7.54 11.79
CA PRO A 212 19.56 -7.83 13.02
C PRO A 212 18.33 -6.95 13.25
N VAL A 213 18.36 -5.68 12.81
CA VAL A 213 17.19 -4.78 12.87
C VAL A 213 16.06 -5.27 11.94
N SER A 214 16.41 -5.85 10.80
CA SER A 214 15.44 -6.24 9.77
C SER A 214 14.75 -7.59 10.05
N LEU A 215 15.39 -8.52 10.76
CA LEU A 215 14.84 -9.87 10.95
C LEU A 215 13.59 -9.90 11.85
N PRO A 216 13.55 -9.28 13.05
CA PRO A 216 12.30 -9.16 13.83
C PRO A 216 11.26 -8.31 13.08
N LEU A 217 11.71 -7.21 12.45
CA LEU A 217 10.86 -6.31 11.67
C LEU A 217 10.16 -7.03 10.51
N TYR A 218 10.84 -7.97 9.83
CA TYR A 218 10.28 -8.80 8.76
C TYR A 218 9.09 -9.63 9.25
N PHE A 219 9.29 -10.39 10.33
CA PHE A 219 8.23 -11.27 10.84
C PHE A 219 7.08 -10.49 11.51
N VAL A 220 7.36 -9.37 12.17
CA VAL A 220 6.30 -8.46 12.69
C VAL A 220 5.53 -7.79 11.55
N PHE A 221 6.20 -7.36 10.49
CA PHE A 221 5.55 -6.80 9.31
C PHE A 221 4.66 -7.83 8.59
N TRP A 222 5.12 -9.07 8.42
CA TRP A 222 4.36 -10.07 7.67
C TRP A 222 3.23 -10.74 8.48
N SER A 223 3.34 -10.78 9.81
CA SER A 223 2.31 -11.38 10.68
C SER A 223 1.11 -10.47 10.93
N LEU A 224 1.29 -9.15 11.09
CA LEU A 224 0.17 -8.24 11.40
C LEU A 224 -0.82 -8.06 10.25
N GLU A 225 -2.04 -7.70 10.63
CA GLU A 225 -3.12 -7.23 9.76
C GLU A 225 -3.47 -5.76 10.02
N LEU A 226 -4.25 -5.16 9.12
CA LEU A 226 -4.68 -3.76 9.26
C LEU A 226 -5.50 -3.52 10.55
N LYS A 227 -6.27 -4.53 10.97
CA LYS A 227 -7.08 -4.50 12.21
C LYS A 227 -6.25 -4.50 13.49
N ASP A 228 -5.00 -4.97 13.46
CA ASP A 228 -4.10 -4.91 14.60
C ASP A 228 -3.54 -3.49 14.80
N LEU A 229 -3.37 -2.74 13.71
CA LEU A 229 -2.79 -1.39 13.71
C LEU A 229 -3.82 -0.27 13.96
N GLN A 230 -5.08 -0.48 13.58
CA GLN A 230 -6.13 0.54 13.64
C GLN A 230 -7.38 0.02 14.39
N PRO A 231 -7.89 0.73 15.41
CA PRO A 231 -9.04 0.28 16.18
C PRO A 231 -10.37 0.44 15.41
N SER A 232 -11.16 -0.63 15.40
CA SER A 232 -12.48 -0.74 14.75
C SER A 232 -13.65 -0.19 15.58
N SER A 233 -13.40 0.19 16.84
CA SER A 233 -14.43 0.43 17.87
C SER A 233 -15.50 1.46 17.49
N SER A 234 -15.14 2.51 16.75
CA SER A 234 -16.07 3.56 16.32
C SER A 234 -17.07 3.06 15.27
N ASP A 235 -16.63 2.21 14.35
CA ASP A 235 -17.47 1.70 13.26
C ASP A 235 -18.36 0.55 13.74
N TYR A 236 -17.86 -0.25 14.69
CA TYR A 236 -18.69 -1.15 15.50
C TYR A 236 -19.79 -0.39 16.24
N GLN A 237 -19.46 0.70 16.95
CA GLN A 237 -20.44 1.42 17.75
C GLN A 237 -21.58 1.96 16.88
N LYS A 238 -21.26 2.60 15.74
CA LYS A 238 -22.26 3.06 14.75
C LYS A 238 -23.16 1.92 14.27
N ALA A 239 -22.58 0.77 13.92
CA ALA A 239 -23.32 -0.39 13.43
C ALA A 239 -24.24 -1.00 14.51
N VAL A 240 -23.75 -1.13 15.74
CA VAL A 240 -24.52 -1.67 16.87
C VAL A 240 -25.66 -0.74 17.25
N GLU A 241 -25.45 0.58 17.25
CA GLU A 241 -26.48 1.59 17.52
C GLU A 241 -27.55 1.62 16.41
N ALA A 242 -27.15 1.63 15.13
CA ALA A 242 -28.09 1.60 14.01
C ALA A 242 -28.91 0.30 13.95
N LEU A 243 -28.25 -0.86 14.10
CA LEU A 243 -28.93 -2.16 14.13
C LEU A 243 -29.83 -2.32 15.36
N GLN A 244 -29.53 -1.66 16.49
CA GLN A 244 -30.44 -1.62 17.64
C GLN A 244 -31.74 -0.88 17.28
N GLN A 245 -31.66 0.32 16.69
CA GLN A 245 -32.83 1.08 16.25
C GLN A 245 -33.66 0.28 15.22
N GLU A 246 -33.01 -0.46 14.33
CA GLU A 246 -33.67 -1.37 13.39
C GLU A 246 -34.41 -2.53 14.08
N VAL A 247 -33.86 -3.09 15.16
CA VAL A 247 -34.51 -4.13 15.97
C VAL A 247 -35.73 -3.54 16.69
N GLU A 248 -35.58 -2.42 17.38
CA GLU A 248 -36.65 -1.74 18.13
C GLU A 248 -37.83 -1.34 17.23
N ALA A 249 -37.55 -0.81 16.04
CA ALA A 249 -38.55 -0.51 15.01
C ALA A 249 -39.27 -1.78 14.50
N THR A 250 -38.53 -2.88 14.25
CA THR A 250 -39.13 -4.13 13.77
C THR A 250 -39.95 -4.83 14.85
N GLN A 251 -39.52 -4.78 16.13
CA GLN A 251 -40.30 -5.26 17.27
C GLN A 251 -41.57 -4.42 17.49
N THR A 252 -41.52 -3.11 17.23
CA THR A 252 -42.70 -2.24 17.31
C THR A 252 -43.70 -2.54 16.19
N GLN A 253 -43.23 -2.75 14.95
CA GLN A 253 -44.07 -3.25 13.85
C GLN A 253 -44.76 -4.57 14.19
N LEU A 254 -44.01 -5.51 14.79
CA LEU A 254 -44.55 -6.82 15.22
C LEU A 254 -45.63 -6.68 16.31
N LYS A 255 -45.41 -5.84 17.34
CA LYS A 255 -46.41 -5.53 18.38
C LYS A 255 -47.69 -4.95 17.77
N ASN A 256 -47.56 -3.98 16.87
CA ASN A 256 -48.70 -3.35 16.20
C ASN A 256 -49.48 -4.38 15.35
N ALA A 257 -48.78 -5.24 14.61
CA ALA A 257 -49.40 -6.31 13.83
C ALA A 257 -50.14 -7.34 14.71
N TYR A 258 -49.61 -7.68 15.89
CA TYR A 258 -50.33 -8.51 16.86
C TYR A 258 -51.59 -7.85 17.42
N SER A 259 -51.65 -6.52 17.50
CA SER A 259 -52.82 -5.77 18.02
C SER A 259 -54.00 -5.64 17.03
N GLY A 260 -53.78 -5.95 15.74
CA GLY A 260 -54.86 -6.05 14.75
C GLY A 260 -55.78 -7.25 15.01
N GLY A 261 -57.09 -7.05 14.89
CA GLY A 261 -58.14 -7.93 15.46
C GLY A 261 -58.24 -9.38 14.97
N SER A 262 -59.17 -10.12 15.59
CA SER A 262 -59.23 -11.59 15.64
C SER A 262 -59.83 -12.32 14.43
N SER A 263 -59.74 -11.77 13.22
CA SER A 263 -60.22 -12.40 11.98
C SER A 263 -59.19 -12.27 10.86
N ARG A 264 -58.07 -13.00 10.97
CA ARG A 264 -56.96 -12.94 10.02
C ARG A 264 -57.14 -13.95 8.89
N SER A 265 -56.93 -13.49 7.67
CA SER A 265 -56.80 -14.33 6.48
C SER A 265 -55.46 -15.08 6.47
N GLY A 266 -55.37 -16.13 5.64
CA GLY A 266 -54.11 -16.87 5.44
C GLY A 266 -52.97 -16.04 4.84
N VAL A 267 -53.26 -14.87 4.26
CA VAL A 267 -52.23 -13.93 3.77
C VAL A 267 -51.62 -13.16 4.94
N GLU A 268 -52.45 -12.67 5.85
CA GLU A 268 -52.01 -11.91 7.03
C GLU A 268 -51.18 -12.75 8.00
N ASP A 269 -51.48 -14.05 8.14
CA ASP A 269 -50.64 -14.96 8.94
C ASP A 269 -49.25 -15.18 8.31
N VAL A 270 -49.17 -15.32 6.98
CA VAL A 270 -47.88 -15.41 6.26
C VAL A 270 -47.06 -14.13 6.43
N ASP A 271 -47.69 -12.94 6.38
CA ASP A 271 -46.98 -11.68 6.60
C ASP A 271 -46.60 -11.45 8.08
N LEU A 272 -47.39 -11.91 9.04
CA LEU A 272 -46.99 -11.98 10.45
C LEU A 272 -45.77 -12.88 10.66
N GLN A 273 -45.77 -14.10 10.09
CA GLN A 273 -44.62 -15.01 10.15
C GLN A 273 -43.37 -14.40 9.50
N ARG A 274 -43.51 -13.66 8.39
CA ARG A 274 -42.42 -12.90 7.76
C ARG A 274 -41.87 -11.80 8.69
N VAL A 275 -42.72 -10.98 9.30
CA VAL A 275 -42.30 -9.92 10.23
C VAL A 275 -41.67 -10.49 11.50
N GLN A 276 -42.22 -11.56 12.06
CA GLN A 276 -41.67 -12.27 13.22
C GLN A 276 -40.30 -12.89 12.91
N THR A 277 -40.14 -13.50 11.73
CA THR A 277 -38.85 -14.03 11.25
C THR A 277 -37.82 -12.92 11.07
N LYS A 278 -38.22 -11.79 10.45
CA LYS A 278 -37.36 -10.61 10.28
C LYS A 278 -36.91 -10.02 11.63
N ALA A 279 -37.81 -9.92 12.60
CA ALA A 279 -37.47 -9.47 13.96
C ALA A 279 -36.43 -10.41 14.61
N ARG A 280 -36.68 -11.73 14.59
CA ARG A 280 -35.76 -12.74 15.15
C ARG A 280 -34.37 -12.70 14.49
N LEU A 281 -34.30 -12.55 13.16
CA LEU A 281 -33.04 -12.47 12.43
C LEU A 281 -32.25 -11.20 12.77
N LYS A 282 -32.92 -10.03 12.84
CA LYS A 282 -32.25 -8.78 13.25
C LYS A 282 -31.75 -8.82 14.70
N GLU A 283 -32.54 -9.37 15.62
CA GLU A 283 -32.12 -9.49 17.02
C GLU A 283 -30.94 -10.47 17.19
N ALA A 284 -30.93 -11.57 16.43
CA ALA A 284 -29.80 -12.49 16.38
C ALA A 284 -28.55 -11.81 15.79
N ALA A 285 -28.69 -11.02 14.72
CA ALA A 285 -27.60 -10.25 14.13
C ALA A 285 -27.04 -9.19 15.10
N TYR A 286 -27.91 -8.45 15.83
CA TYR A 286 -27.50 -7.50 16.86
C TYR A 286 -26.65 -8.17 17.96
N LYS A 287 -27.13 -9.28 18.51
CA LYS A 287 -26.40 -10.08 19.51
C LYS A 287 -25.07 -10.60 18.97
N ALA A 288 -25.07 -11.11 17.74
CA ALA A 288 -23.89 -11.65 17.06
C ALA A 288 -22.83 -10.58 16.73
N LEU A 289 -23.24 -9.37 16.37
CA LEU A 289 -22.36 -8.23 16.09
C LEU A 289 -21.75 -7.66 17.39
N LYS A 290 -22.55 -7.55 18.46
CA LYS A 290 -22.09 -7.08 19.78
C LYS A 290 -21.08 -8.05 20.43
N GLN A 291 -21.24 -9.35 20.18
CA GLN A 291 -20.26 -10.36 20.59
C GLN A 291 -18.96 -10.26 19.77
N GLU A 292 -19.05 -10.04 18.46
CA GLU A 292 -17.88 -9.83 17.60
C GLU A 292 -17.11 -8.57 17.98
N GLN A 293 -17.81 -7.47 18.30
CA GLN A 293 -17.21 -6.23 18.83
C GLN A 293 -16.35 -6.48 20.07
N ALA A 294 -16.84 -7.30 21.00
CA ALA A 294 -16.10 -7.62 22.22
C ALA A 294 -14.85 -8.47 21.93
N GLN A 295 -14.98 -9.48 21.07
CA GLN A 295 -13.90 -10.37 20.66
C GLN A 295 -12.81 -9.65 19.87
N GLU A 296 -13.16 -8.85 18.86
CA GLU A 296 -12.21 -8.08 18.07
C GLU A 296 -11.53 -6.98 18.90
N LYS A 297 -12.23 -6.41 19.90
CA LYS A 297 -11.59 -5.51 20.88
C LYS A 297 -10.52 -6.25 21.71
N GLU A 298 -10.84 -7.40 22.28
CA GLU A 298 -9.89 -8.21 23.07
C GLU A 298 -8.68 -8.63 22.23
N GLN A 299 -8.91 -9.07 20.98
CA GLN A 299 -7.83 -9.40 20.04
C GLN A 299 -6.95 -8.18 19.71
N HIS A 300 -7.54 -7.01 19.46
CA HIS A 300 -6.80 -5.77 19.19
C HIS A 300 -5.98 -5.32 20.41
N GLU A 301 -6.54 -5.37 21.62
CA GLU A 301 -5.81 -5.04 22.86
C GLU A 301 -4.65 -6.03 23.10
N ALA A 302 -4.85 -7.32 22.84
CA ALA A 302 -3.80 -8.34 22.92
C ALA A 302 -2.74 -8.21 21.81
N ALA A 303 -3.09 -7.69 20.62
CA ALA A 303 -2.14 -7.37 19.55
C ALA A 303 -1.31 -6.12 19.88
N GLN A 304 -1.95 -5.05 20.38
CA GLN A 304 -1.27 -3.84 20.82
C GLN A 304 -0.32 -4.08 22.01
N ALA A 305 -0.69 -4.95 22.95
CA ALA A 305 0.20 -5.35 24.06
C ALA A 305 1.48 -6.05 23.55
N ARG A 306 1.33 -7.01 22.62
CA ARG A 306 2.46 -7.71 21.98
C ARG A 306 3.31 -6.76 21.12
N LEU A 307 2.68 -5.82 20.42
CA LEU A 307 3.38 -4.79 19.66
C LEU A 307 4.19 -3.86 20.57
N ALA A 308 3.67 -3.49 21.74
CA ALA A 308 4.39 -2.67 22.72
C ALA A 308 5.60 -3.41 23.34
N GLU A 309 5.48 -4.72 23.58
CA GLU A 309 6.61 -5.57 23.99
C GLU A 309 7.71 -5.59 22.91
N TRP A 310 7.35 -5.80 21.64
CA TRP A 310 8.28 -5.73 20.51
C TRP A 310 8.91 -4.33 20.31
N VAL A 311 8.15 -3.24 20.46
CA VAL A 311 8.70 -1.87 20.38
C VAL A 311 9.76 -1.65 21.46
N LYS A 312 9.52 -2.12 22.69
CA LYS A 312 10.48 -2.07 23.79
C LYS A 312 11.72 -2.94 23.53
N SER A 313 11.53 -4.10 22.91
CA SER A 313 12.59 -4.99 22.41
C SER A 313 13.50 -4.24 21.42
N MET A 314 12.92 -3.70 20.35
CA MET A 314 13.63 -2.95 19.31
C MET A 314 14.34 -1.70 19.84
N ALA A 315 13.83 -1.05 20.89
CA ALA A 315 14.49 0.10 21.52
C ALA A 315 15.83 -0.24 22.20
N SER A 316 16.12 -1.53 22.46
CA SER A 316 17.42 -2.00 22.96
C SER A 316 18.46 -2.24 21.84
N VAL A 317 18.01 -2.36 20.59
CA VAL A 317 18.88 -2.68 19.46
C VAL A 317 19.70 -1.45 19.08
N THR A 318 21.03 -1.59 19.14
CA THR A 318 21.94 -0.49 18.81
C THR A 318 21.81 -0.09 17.34
N PRO A 319 21.63 1.21 17.02
CA PRO A 319 21.57 1.72 15.66
C PRO A 319 22.97 1.69 15.00
N THR A 320 23.39 0.48 14.64
CA THR A 320 24.54 0.18 13.79
C THR A 320 24.23 0.51 12.33
N SER A 321 25.21 0.39 11.43
CA SER A 321 25.05 0.72 10.00
C SER A 321 23.85 -0.02 9.39
N THR A 322 22.84 0.76 8.98
CA THR A 322 21.64 0.29 8.29
C THR A 322 21.81 0.36 6.77
N ASP A 323 23.04 0.19 6.27
CA ASP A 323 23.37 0.28 4.85
C ASP A 323 22.55 -0.74 4.05
N GLY A 324 21.79 -0.26 3.06
CA GLY A 324 20.87 -1.08 2.28
C GLY A 324 19.55 -1.49 2.97
N ALA A 325 19.39 -1.30 4.29
CA ALA A 325 18.21 -1.77 5.03
C ALA A 325 16.89 -1.13 4.55
N VAL A 326 16.93 0.11 4.05
CA VAL A 326 15.79 0.78 3.38
C VAL A 326 15.35 0.00 2.15
N TRP A 327 16.30 -0.32 1.26
CA TRP A 327 16.03 -1.02 0.01
C TRP A 327 15.59 -2.47 0.23
N LEU A 328 16.22 -3.14 1.19
CA LEU A 328 15.86 -4.49 1.62
C LEU A 328 14.42 -4.54 2.15
N PHE A 329 14.03 -3.61 3.03
CA PHE A 329 12.66 -3.56 3.55
C PHE A 329 11.63 -3.11 2.50
N LEU A 330 12.03 -2.32 1.50
CA LEU A 330 11.17 -2.02 0.34
C LEU A 330 10.94 -3.24 -0.54
N GLN A 331 12.02 -3.94 -0.92
CA GLN A 331 12.01 -5.03 -1.88
C GLN A 331 11.36 -6.30 -1.33
N GLU A 332 11.66 -6.65 -0.07
CA GLU A 332 11.29 -7.95 0.52
C GLU A 332 10.03 -7.90 1.41
N CYS A 333 9.52 -6.69 1.70
CA CYS A 333 8.34 -6.49 2.56
C CYS A 333 7.29 -5.60 1.90
N ILE A 334 7.60 -4.31 1.75
CA ILE A 334 6.60 -3.27 1.44
C ILE A 334 6.04 -3.47 0.04
N LEU A 335 6.89 -3.56 -0.99
CA LEU A 335 6.43 -3.63 -2.38
C LEU A 335 5.66 -4.92 -2.68
N PRO A 336 6.14 -6.13 -2.31
CA PRO A 336 5.37 -7.36 -2.51
C PRO A 336 4.02 -7.34 -1.81
N ARG A 337 3.97 -6.90 -0.54
CA ARG A 337 2.72 -6.82 0.23
C ARG A 337 1.74 -5.80 -0.36
N CYS A 338 2.22 -4.62 -0.74
CA CYS A 338 1.40 -3.54 -1.29
C CYS A 338 0.67 -3.94 -2.59
N LEU A 339 1.24 -4.83 -3.41
CA LEU A 339 0.64 -5.29 -4.66
C LEU A 339 -0.55 -6.25 -4.46
N MET A 340 -0.55 -7.02 -3.36
CA MET A 340 -1.52 -8.11 -3.12
C MET A 340 -2.98 -7.63 -3.09
N SER A 341 -3.27 -6.60 -2.30
CA SER A 341 -4.64 -6.11 -2.09
C SER A 341 -4.67 -4.63 -1.69
N ALA A 342 -5.82 -3.96 -1.88
CA ALA A 342 -6.02 -2.59 -1.40
C ALA A 342 -5.99 -2.46 0.14
N VAL A 343 -6.28 -3.56 0.86
CA VAL A 343 -6.17 -3.64 2.33
C VAL A 343 -4.70 -3.70 2.73
N ASP A 344 -3.88 -4.52 2.06
CA ASP A 344 -2.45 -4.65 2.32
C ASP A 344 -1.66 -3.38 1.93
N ALA A 345 -2.04 -2.70 0.85
CA ALA A 345 -1.51 -1.36 0.53
C ALA A 345 -1.83 -0.32 1.63
N THR A 346 -3.01 -0.43 2.25
CA THR A 346 -3.40 0.42 3.39
C THR A 346 -2.58 0.07 4.63
N TYR A 347 -2.44 -1.23 4.93
CA TYR A 347 -1.60 -1.76 6.00
C TYR A 347 -0.16 -1.26 5.89
N CYS A 348 0.46 -1.31 4.70
CA CYS A 348 1.83 -0.85 4.49
C CYS A 348 1.99 0.61 4.90
N GLY A 349 1.05 1.48 4.52
CA GLY A 349 1.05 2.89 4.92
C GLY A 349 0.94 3.08 6.44
N ARG A 350 -0.03 2.41 7.06
CA ARG A 350 -0.26 2.48 8.53
C ARG A 350 0.87 1.87 9.35
N PHE A 351 1.57 0.86 8.82
CA PHE A 351 2.74 0.28 9.47
C PHE A 351 3.90 1.27 9.49
N LEU A 352 4.15 2.03 8.41
CA LEU A 352 5.20 3.06 8.42
C LEU A 352 4.86 4.24 9.33
N GLU A 353 3.60 4.67 9.39
CA GLU A 353 3.12 5.65 10.39
C GLU A 353 3.34 5.13 11.82
N MET A 354 3.08 3.85 12.07
CA MET A 354 3.36 3.20 13.36
C MET A 354 4.86 3.14 13.67
N MET A 355 5.72 2.76 12.71
CA MET A 355 7.18 2.72 12.89
C MET A 355 7.73 4.10 13.26
N HIS A 356 7.24 5.16 12.58
CA HIS A 356 7.60 6.54 12.88
C HIS A 356 7.10 6.97 14.27
N ARG A 357 5.82 6.76 14.57
CA ARG A 357 5.20 7.13 15.86
C ARG A 357 5.88 6.48 17.06
N GLN A 358 6.34 5.23 16.92
CA GLN A 358 7.08 4.51 17.96
C GLN A 358 8.58 4.84 17.97
N SER A 359 9.07 5.72 17.08
CA SER A 359 10.47 6.14 16.98
C SER A 359 11.48 4.98 16.92
N LEU A 360 11.14 3.92 16.19
CA LEU A 360 12.01 2.74 16.03
C LEU A 360 13.39 3.14 15.45
N PRO A 361 14.47 2.38 15.76
CA PRO A 361 15.82 2.65 15.25
C PRO A 361 15.97 2.22 13.77
N PHE A 362 15.17 2.83 12.89
CA PHE A 362 15.11 2.59 11.46
C PHE A 362 15.11 3.95 10.72
N PRO A 363 15.78 4.11 9.56
CA PRO A 363 15.90 5.41 8.89
C PRO A 363 14.64 5.77 8.10
N THR A 364 13.55 6.03 8.81
CA THR A 364 12.21 6.21 8.24
C THR A 364 12.12 7.35 7.25
N ILE A 365 12.76 8.52 7.47
CA ILE A 365 12.75 9.63 6.50
C ILE A 365 13.34 9.20 5.15
N ASN A 366 14.44 8.43 5.15
CA ASN A 366 15.04 7.88 3.93
C ASN A 366 14.13 6.87 3.24
N LEU A 367 13.37 6.09 4.01
CA LEU A 367 12.36 5.16 3.49
C LEU A 367 11.21 5.91 2.80
N LEU A 368 10.65 6.94 3.42
CA LEU A 368 9.55 7.72 2.81
C LEU A 368 10.01 8.44 1.54
N ILE A 369 11.23 9.02 1.57
CA ILE A 369 11.87 9.64 0.41
C ILE A 369 12.06 8.63 -0.74
N ALA A 370 12.54 7.43 -0.44
CA ALA A 370 12.73 6.37 -1.44
C ALA A 370 11.39 5.93 -2.05
N ILE A 371 10.33 5.76 -1.25
CA ILE A 371 8.98 5.44 -1.72
C ILE A 371 8.48 6.48 -2.72
N VAL A 372 8.48 7.76 -2.33
CA VAL A 372 7.94 8.85 -3.16
C VAL A 372 8.76 9.04 -4.43
N SER A 373 10.09 8.89 -4.35
CA SER A 373 10.99 9.05 -5.50
C SER A 373 10.90 7.89 -6.51
N HIS A 374 10.59 6.66 -6.05
CA HIS A 374 10.57 5.47 -6.92
C HIS A 374 9.18 5.03 -7.37
N ALA A 375 8.10 5.49 -6.73
CA ALA A 375 6.73 5.20 -7.14
C ALA A 375 6.44 5.38 -8.66
N PRO A 376 6.93 6.42 -9.36
CA PRO A 376 6.74 6.54 -10.80
C PRO A 376 7.34 5.38 -11.62
N HIS A 377 8.46 4.82 -11.16
CA HIS A 377 9.15 3.70 -11.82
C HIS A 377 8.48 2.35 -11.52
N TRP A 378 7.77 2.24 -10.40
CA TRP A 378 6.90 1.08 -10.14
C TRP A 378 5.65 1.13 -11.02
N LEU A 379 5.04 2.31 -11.17
CA LEU A 379 3.80 2.51 -11.92
C LEU A 379 3.89 2.19 -13.43
N THR A 380 5.09 2.17 -14.02
CA THR A 380 5.29 1.75 -15.42
C THR A 380 5.24 0.24 -15.63
N CYS A 381 5.43 -0.58 -14.59
CA CYS A 381 5.70 -2.02 -14.72
C CYS A 381 4.60 -2.94 -14.11
N VAL A 382 3.40 -2.40 -13.86
CA VAL A 382 2.34 -3.05 -13.04
C VAL A 382 0.96 -3.00 -13.69
N THR A 383 0.02 -3.82 -13.21
CA THR A 383 -1.39 -3.77 -13.67
C THR A 383 -2.12 -2.50 -13.21
N VAL A 384 -3.36 -2.29 -13.67
CA VAL A 384 -4.16 -1.12 -13.25
C VAL A 384 -4.55 -1.21 -11.77
N LYS A 385 -4.86 -2.42 -11.28
CA LYS A 385 -5.19 -2.66 -9.88
C LYS A 385 -3.97 -2.47 -9.00
N GLU A 386 -2.82 -3.00 -9.41
CA GLU A 386 -1.54 -2.79 -8.73
C GLU A 386 -1.12 -1.31 -8.73
N ALA A 387 -1.29 -0.59 -9.85
CA ALA A 387 -1.05 0.86 -9.91
C ALA A 387 -1.97 1.62 -8.93
N HIS A 388 -3.24 1.24 -8.84
CA HIS A 388 -4.18 1.79 -7.86
C HIS A 388 -3.76 1.50 -6.41
N ARG A 389 -3.34 0.26 -6.12
CA ARG A 389 -2.86 -0.19 -4.80
C ARG A 389 -1.59 0.56 -4.38
N ILE A 390 -0.56 0.64 -5.25
CA ILE A 390 0.64 1.48 -5.04
C ILE A 390 0.25 2.94 -4.78
N SER A 391 -0.64 3.51 -5.59
CA SER A 391 -1.02 4.92 -5.47
C SER A 391 -1.79 5.21 -4.17
N ARG A 392 -2.58 4.24 -3.68
CA ARG A 392 -3.26 4.32 -2.38
C ARG A 392 -2.27 4.25 -1.21
N PHE A 393 -1.24 3.41 -1.31
CA PHE A 393 -0.14 3.38 -0.34
C PHE A 393 0.65 4.71 -0.33
N VAL A 394 1.08 5.19 -1.50
CA VAL A 394 1.82 6.46 -1.64
C VAL A 394 0.98 7.64 -1.19
N ALA A 395 -0.34 7.65 -1.44
CA ALA A 395 -1.25 8.69 -0.95
C ALA A 395 -1.30 8.77 0.60
N ILE A 396 -1.20 7.63 1.29
CA ILE A 396 -1.13 7.61 2.77
C ILE A 396 0.18 8.26 3.23
N ILE A 397 1.31 7.81 2.69
CA ILE A 397 2.65 8.35 3.03
C ILE A 397 2.74 9.86 2.74
N MET A 398 2.31 10.28 1.55
CA MET A 398 2.26 11.69 1.16
C MET A 398 1.31 12.49 2.06
N GLY A 399 0.22 11.88 2.54
CA GLY A 399 -0.68 12.49 3.52
C GLY A 399 -0.02 12.77 4.87
N SER A 400 0.76 11.82 5.39
CA SER A 400 1.58 12.03 6.60
C SER A 400 2.61 13.15 6.35
N MET A 401 3.28 13.13 5.19
CA MET A 401 4.32 14.11 4.85
C MET A 401 3.79 15.54 4.67
N VAL A 402 2.65 15.71 3.98
CA VAL A 402 1.96 16.99 3.82
C VAL A 402 1.44 17.52 5.15
N ARG A 403 1.00 16.65 6.06
CA ARG A 403 0.61 17.04 7.43
C ARG A 403 1.80 17.62 8.20
N TRP A 404 2.98 16.98 8.15
CA TRP A 404 4.21 17.51 8.76
C TRP A 404 4.78 18.76 8.06
N ARG A 405 4.40 19.03 6.80
CA ARG A 405 4.82 20.22 6.03
C ARG A 405 3.87 21.41 6.17
N THR A 406 2.65 21.18 6.62
CA THR A 406 1.63 22.23 6.81
C THR A 406 1.77 22.94 8.16
N ASP A 407 2.23 22.24 9.20
CA ASP A 407 2.22 22.72 10.58
C ASP A 407 3.57 22.45 11.29
N PRO A 408 4.30 23.50 11.74
CA PRO A 408 5.59 23.35 12.42
C PRO A 408 5.47 22.76 13.83
N GLU A 409 4.37 22.98 14.54
CA GLU A 409 4.16 22.40 15.88
C GLU A 409 3.92 20.90 15.77
N VAL A 410 3.19 20.47 14.74
CA VAL A 410 3.02 19.04 14.43
C VAL A 410 4.35 18.42 13.98
N TYR A 411 5.20 19.13 13.22
CA TYR A 411 6.55 18.66 12.89
C TYR A 411 7.41 18.47 14.14
N GLU A 412 7.56 19.48 15.01
CA GLU A 412 8.40 19.36 16.22
C GLU A 412 7.87 18.26 17.17
N LYS A 413 6.55 18.12 17.27
CA LYS A 413 5.89 17.11 18.12
C LYS A 413 6.07 15.67 17.63
N GLU A 414 5.98 15.42 16.32
CA GLU A 414 6.01 14.07 15.76
C GLU A 414 7.37 13.69 15.16
N CYS A 415 8.01 14.61 14.44
CA CYS A 415 9.29 14.40 13.75
C CYS A 415 10.51 14.90 14.53
N GLY A 416 10.38 16.00 15.28
CA GLY A 416 11.51 16.74 15.89
C GLY A 416 12.39 15.94 16.84
N LYS A 417 11.90 14.82 17.39
CA LYS A 417 12.66 13.91 18.28
C LYS A 417 12.76 12.47 17.77
N ALA A 418 12.13 12.17 16.63
CA ALA A 418 12.05 10.81 16.10
C ALA A 418 13.43 10.34 15.59
N ILE A 419 13.88 9.16 16.05
CA ILE A 419 15.20 8.60 15.69
C ILE A 419 15.34 8.43 14.17
N GLY A 420 14.26 7.97 13.51
CA GLY A 420 14.19 7.82 12.06
C GLY A 420 14.13 9.11 11.24
N PHE A 421 14.28 10.29 11.87
CA PHE A 421 14.39 11.61 11.23
C PHE A 421 15.79 12.25 11.44
N ARG A 422 16.81 11.41 11.66
CA ARG A 422 18.22 11.81 11.76
C ARG A 422 18.99 11.36 10.52
N ASP A 423 20.03 12.11 10.12
CA ASP A 423 20.95 11.68 9.05
C ASP A 423 21.64 10.37 9.42
N LYS A 424 22.00 10.24 10.70
CA LYS A 424 22.58 9.06 11.32
C LYS A 424 21.77 8.74 12.57
N LEU A 425 21.15 7.56 12.60
CA LEU A 425 20.28 7.10 13.70
C LEU A 425 20.95 7.24 15.08
N SER A 426 22.25 6.96 15.14
CA SER A 426 23.12 7.01 16.33
C SER A 426 23.53 8.41 16.78
N ASP A 427 23.26 9.47 16.00
CA ASP A 427 23.71 10.84 16.26
C ASP A 427 22.51 11.79 16.44
N PRO A 428 22.12 12.11 17.70
CA PRO A 428 21.03 13.04 17.99
C PRO A 428 21.26 14.48 17.48
N ALA A 429 22.51 14.89 17.23
CA ALA A 429 22.79 16.21 16.67
C ALA A 429 22.49 16.28 15.16
N SER A 430 22.32 15.13 14.50
CA SER A 430 21.97 15.02 13.08
C SER A 430 20.47 15.01 12.79
N GLN A 431 19.65 15.49 13.74
CA GLN A 431 18.19 15.61 13.61
C GLN A 431 17.80 16.61 12.51
N GLN A 432 16.86 16.24 11.64
CA GLN A 432 16.38 17.08 10.55
C GLN A 432 15.56 18.28 11.07
N SER A 433 15.91 19.50 10.62
CA SER A 433 15.13 20.71 10.92
C SER A 433 13.88 20.81 10.03
N TYR A 434 12.88 21.57 10.49
CA TYR A 434 11.64 21.81 9.76
C TYR A 434 11.88 22.48 8.39
N GLU A 435 12.82 23.41 8.31
CA GLU A 435 13.18 24.12 7.07
C GLU A 435 13.82 23.17 6.07
N ASN A 436 14.75 22.30 6.51
CA ASN A 436 15.35 21.32 5.61
C ASN A 436 14.33 20.26 5.17
N TYR A 437 13.43 19.85 6.07
CA TYR A 437 12.31 18.99 5.72
C TYR A 437 11.37 19.61 4.67
N ARG A 438 11.02 20.90 4.80
CA ARG A 438 10.25 21.64 3.77
C ARG A 438 10.96 21.63 2.41
N LEU A 439 12.27 21.87 2.37
CA LEU A 439 13.06 21.83 1.14
C LEU A 439 13.09 20.43 0.50
N VAL A 440 13.26 19.38 1.29
CA VAL A 440 13.21 17.98 0.81
C VAL A 440 11.81 17.63 0.28
N HIS A 441 10.75 18.01 0.99
CA HIS A 441 9.36 17.80 0.56
C HIS A 441 9.04 18.54 -0.75
N LYS A 442 9.54 19.76 -0.93
CA LYS A 442 9.42 20.53 -2.18
C LYS A 442 10.08 19.78 -3.35
N ARG A 443 11.35 19.37 -3.19
CA ARG A 443 12.10 18.61 -4.22
C ARG A 443 11.47 17.27 -4.55
N LEU A 444 10.90 16.57 -3.57
CA LEU A 444 10.11 15.35 -3.81
C LEU A 444 8.90 15.62 -4.72
N HIS A 445 8.14 16.68 -4.46
CA HIS A 445 7.01 17.08 -5.30
C HIS A 445 7.46 17.46 -6.71
N GLU A 446 8.56 18.21 -6.85
CA GLU A 446 9.14 18.60 -8.14
C GLU A 446 9.61 17.36 -8.94
N LYS A 447 10.30 16.41 -8.30
CA LYS A 447 10.74 15.15 -8.94
C LYS A 447 9.56 14.24 -9.33
N LEU A 448 8.53 14.17 -8.48
CA LEU A 448 7.32 13.38 -8.74
C LEU A 448 6.51 13.96 -9.92
N ALA A 449 6.35 15.28 -9.98
CA ALA A 449 5.72 15.97 -11.11
C ALA A 449 6.51 15.74 -12.41
N ALA A 450 7.81 16.01 -12.40
CA ALA A 450 8.68 15.81 -13.57
C ALA A 450 8.79 14.34 -14.02
N ALA A 451 8.49 13.36 -13.17
CA ALA A 451 8.35 11.96 -13.56
C ALA A 451 7.01 11.68 -14.23
N PHE A 452 5.90 12.20 -13.69
CA PHE A 452 4.58 12.06 -14.30
C PHE A 452 4.44 12.84 -15.62
N GLU A 453 4.98 14.04 -15.74
CA GLU A 453 5.01 14.80 -17.00
C GLU A 453 5.69 14.01 -18.13
N ARG A 454 6.84 13.37 -17.85
CA ARG A 454 7.53 12.49 -18.80
C ARG A 454 6.73 11.23 -19.13
N CYS A 455 6.08 10.62 -18.13
CA CYS A 455 5.23 9.44 -18.31
C CYS A 455 4.01 9.74 -19.20
N LEU A 456 3.33 10.87 -18.96
CA LEU A 456 2.20 11.35 -19.76
C LEU A 456 2.61 11.70 -21.19
N ALA A 457 3.77 12.32 -21.38
CA ALA A 457 4.32 12.65 -22.70
C ALA A 457 4.90 11.44 -23.46
N GLY A 458 5.13 10.31 -22.79
CA GLY A 458 5.87 9.17 -23.34
C GLY A 458 5.15 8.35 -24.42
N GLY A 459 3.86 8.60 -24.68
CA GLY A 459 3.06 7.89 -25.69
C GLY A 459 2.59 6.48 -25.29
N GLU A 460 3.30 5.82 -24.38
CA GLU A 460 3.00 4.48 -23.85
C GLU A 460 1.65 4.43 -23.12
N TRP A 461 0.61 3.92 -23.78
CA TRP A 461 -0.77 3.90 -23.27
C TRP A 461 -0.88 3.29 -21.86
N HIS A 462 -0.16 2.19 -21.61
CA HIS A 462 -0.20 1.48 -20.33
C HIS A 462 0.36 2.35 -19.18
N GLN A 463 1.42 3.12 -19.45
CA GLN A 463 2.07 4.02 -18.50
C GLN A 463 1.22 5.27 -18.28
N GLN A 464 0.72 5.89 -19.35
CA GLN A 464 -0.20 7.04 -19.29
C GLN A 464 -1.45 6.71 -18.46
N ARG A 465 -2.07 5.54 -18.70
CA ARG A 465 -3.22 5.03 -17.95
C ARG A 465 -2.91 4.85 -16.47
N ASN A 466 -1.82 4.16 -16.14
CA ASN A 466 -1.40 3.94 -14.75
C ASN A 466 -1.08 5.27 -14.04
N CYS A 467 -0.45 6.22 -14.74
CA CYS A 467 -0.17 7.57 -14.27
C CYS A 467 -1.46 8.36 -13.97
N LEU A 468 -2.46 8.34 -14.85
CA LEU A 468 -3.73 9.04 -14.61
C LEU A 468 -4.52 8.44 -13.45
N VAL A 469 -4.48 7.12 -13.28
CA VAL A 469 -5.01 6.44 -12.08
C VAL A 469 -4.29 6.93 -10.82
N ALA A 470 -2.96 6.98 -10.83
CA ALA A 470 -2.17 7.45 -9.70
C ALA A 470 -2.48 8.91 -9.33
N LEU A 471 -2.53 9.79 -10.33
CA LEU A 471 -2.89 11.19 -10.21
C LEU A 471 -4.34 11.41 -9.75
N LYS A 472 -5.29 10.51 -10.09
CA LYS A 472 -6.66 10.51 -9.56
C LYS A 472 -6.72 10.13 -8.08
N VAL A 473 -5.96 9.10 -7.65
CA VAL A 473 -5.92 8.63 -6.25
C VAL A 473 -5.20 9.62 -5.33
N MET A 474 -4.01 10.10 -5.74
CA MET A 474 -3.18 10.96 -4.90
C MET A 474 -3.62 12.43 -4.87
N ARG A 475 -4.66 12.81 -5.63
CA ARG A 475 -5.08 14.20 -5.87
C ARG A 475 -5.16 15.07 -4.61
N GLN A 476 -5.64 14.52 -3.49
CA GLN A 476 -5.83 15.25 -2.23
C GLN A 476 -4.53 15.61 -1.50
N VAL A 477 -3.39 15.03 -1.90
CA VAL A 477 -2.06 15.24 -1.31
C VAL A 477 -1.00 15.64 -2.34
N PHE A 478 -1.27 15.43 -3.64
CA PHE A 478 -0.39 15.77 -4.74
C PHE A 478 -1.18 16.13 -6.02
N PRO A 479 -0.79 17.17 -6.78
CA PRO A 479 0.23 18.18 -6.46
C PRO A 479 -0.25 19.15 -5.37
N LEU A 480 0.70 19.75 -4.65
CA LEU A 480 0.46 20.76 -3.60
C LEU A 480 0.71 22.19 -4.11
N HIS A 481 1.79 22.35 -4.88
CA HIS A 481 2.21 23.62 -5.48
C HIS A 481 1.37 23.99 -6.71
N HIS A 482 1.08 25.28 -6.87
CA HIS A 482 0.29 25.81 -7.97
C HIS A 482 1.03 25.67 -9.32
N LYS A 483 2.34 25.95 -9.37
CA LYS A 483 3.17 25.74 -10.57
C LYS A 483 3.16 24.29 -11.06
N LEU A 484 3.33 23.33 -10.16
CA LEU A 484 3.30 21.89 -10.50
C LEU A 484 1.89 21.45 -10.94
N SER A 485 0.85 22.02 -10.33
CA SER A 485 -0.54 21.81 -10.77
C SER A 485 -0.75 22.28 -12.22
N LYS A 486 -0.20 23.45 -12.59
CA LYS A 486 -0.27 23.97 -13.96
C LYS A 486 0.50 23.11 -14.96
N ALA A 487 1.72 22.69 -14.64
CA ALA A 487 2.51 21.81 -15.49
C ALA A 487 1.83 20.46 -15.75
N LEU A 488 1.27 19.83 -14.72
CA LEU A 488 0.50 18.58 -14.86
C LEU A 488 -0.80 18.76 -15.65
N LEU A 489 -1.49 19.91 -15.53
CA LEU A 489 -2.65 20.20 -16.40
C LEU A 489 -2.24 20.34 -17.87
N GLU A 490 -1.12 21.01 -18.14
CA GLU A 490 -0.59 21.17 -19.51
C GLU A 490 -0.15 19.82 -20.10
N ALA A 491 0.46 18.94 -19.29
CA ALA A 491 0.85 17.58 -19.70
C ALA A 491 -0.35 16.63 -19.93
N VAL A 492 -1.46 16.76 -19.20
CA VAL A 492 -2.66 15.91 -19.39
C VAL A 492 -3.60 16.47 -20.48
N SER A 493 -3.57 17.77 -20.79
CA SER A 493 -4.48 18.40 -21.77
C SER A 493 -4.54 17.72 -23.16
N PRO A 494 -3.43 17.20 -23.75
CA PRO A 494 -3.51 16.43 -25.00
C PRO A 494 -4.39 15.17 -24.90
N LEU A 495 -4.46 14.56 -23.72
CA LEU A 495 -5.18 13.30 -23.49
C LEU A 495 -6.70 13.50 -23.41
N GLU A 496 -7.21 14.73 -23.19
CA GLU A 496 -8.66 15.03 -23.27
C GLU A 496 -9.27 14.71 -24.66
N LYS A 497 -8.44 14.58 -25.69
CA LYS A 497 -8.83 14.27 -27.08
C LYS A 497 -8.25 12.96 -27.59
N HIS A 498 -7.79 12.09 -26.68
CA HIS A 498 -7.18 10.81 -27.04
C HIS A 498 -8.21 9.84 -27.67
N VAL A 499 -7.75 9.00 -28.61
CA VAL A 499 -8.60 8.06 -29.36
C VAL A 499 -9.17 6.95 -28.45
N ASN A 500 -8.39 6.52 -27.44
CA ASN A 500 -8.87 5.57 -26.44
C ASN A 500 -9.72 6.29 -25.39
N VAL A 501 -11.04 6.00 -25.40
CA VAL A 501 -12.06 6.60 -24.52
C VAL A 501 -11.72 6.48 -23.03
N LEU A 502 -11.19 5.34 -22.58
CA LEU A 502 -10.82 5.15 -21.16
C LEU A 502 -9.72 6.14 -20.73
N LEU A 503 -8.71 6.37 -21.58
CA LEU A 503 -7.65 7.33 -21.29
C LEU A 503 -8.17 8.77 -21.34
N GLN A 504 -9.03 9.06 -22.31
CA GLN A 504 -9.70 10.35 -22.45
C GLN A 504 -10.56 10.68 -21.21
N ASP A 505 -11.34 9.74 -20.71
CA ASP A 505 -12.22 9.98 -19.56
C ASP A 505 -11.42 10.09 -18.26
N LEU A 506 -10.38 9.28 -18.06
CA LEU A 506 -9.42 9.45 -16.96
C LEU A 506 -8.74 10.84 -16.99
N ALA A 507 -8.41 11.36 -18.18
CA ALA A 507 -7.82 12.69 -18.35
C ALA A 507 -8.81 13.82 -17.99
N LYS A 508 -10.05 13.75 -18.49
CA LYS A 508 -11.14 14.68 -18.12
C LYS A 508 -11.40 14.66 -16.61
N ASP A 509 -11.43 13.47 -15.99
CA ASP A 509 -11.64 13.26 -14.56
C ASP A 509 -10.53 13.90 -13.71
N PHE A 510 -9.28 13.76 -14.15
CA PHE A 510 -8.14 14.38 -13.49
C PHE A 510 -8.16 15.90 -13.64
N ILE A 511 -8.32 16.41 -14.87
CA ILE A 511 -8.31 17.85 -15.14
C ILE A 511 -9.46 18.56 -14.43
N THR A 512 -10.68 18.01 -14.50
CA THR A 512 -11.86 18.56 -13.80
C THR A 512 -11.68 18.53 -12.29
N GLY A 513 -11.10 17.44 -11.77
CA GLY A 513 -10.83 17.28 -10.34
C GLY A 513 -9.76 18.23 -9.81
N LEU A 514 -8.63 18.37 -10.51
CA LEU A 514 -7.52 19.22 -10.10
C LEU A 514 -7.91 20.70 -10.19
N LYS A 515 -8.59 21.13 -11.27
CA LYS A 515 -9.09 22.51 -11.42
C LYS A 515 -10.00 22.97 -10.26
N ARG A 516 -10.74 22.05 -9.61
CA ARG A 516 -11.56 22.34 -8.42
C ARG A 516 -10.75 22.55 -7.12
N GLN A 517 -9.47 22.20 -7.12
CA GLN A 517 -8.59 22.20 -5.94
C GLN A 517 -7.52 23.33 -5.97
N MET A 518 -7.40 24.07 -7.08
CA MET A 518 -6.33 25.07 -7.29
C MET A 518 -6.50 26.35 -6.46
N TYR A 519 -6.11 26.32 -5.17
CA TYR A 519 -6.24 27.45 -4.24
C TYR A 519 -4.97 27.72 -3.38
N HIS A 520 -3.79 27.32 -3.83
CA HIS A 520 -2.57 27.30 -3.00
C HIS A 520 -1.37 28.12 -3.55
N GLU A 521 -1.60 29.30 -4.12
CA GLU A 521 -0.50 30.23 -4.47
C GLU A 521 0.39 30.63 -3.28
N GLN A 522 -0.12 30.57 -2.05
CA GLN A 522 0.63 30.90 -0.84
C GLN A 522 1.80 29.93 -0.60
N ILE A 523 1.58 28.64 -0.88
CA ILE A 523 2.58 27.56 -0.73
C ILE A 523 3.79 27.81 -1.64
N ASP A 524 3.54 28.20 -2.90
CA ASP A 524 4.59 28.55 -3.86
C ASP A 524 5.42 29.77 -3.41
N LYS A 525 4.78 30.76 -2.77
CA LYS A 525 5.44 32.00 -2.31
C LYS A 525 6.32 31.77 -1.08
N GLU A 526 5.83 31.05 -0.07
CA GLU A 526 6.64 30.67 1.09
C GLU A 526 7.89 29.86 0.71
N ASP A 527 7.72 28.90 -0.21
CA ASP A 527 8.81 28.03 -0.67
C ASP A 527 9.78 28.75 -1.64
N GLU A 528 9.44 29.93 -2.17
CA GLU A 528 10.38 30.83 -2.85
C GLU A 528 11.19 31.69 -1.88
N ASP A 529 10.57 32.19 -0.81
CA ASP A 529 11.26 32.98 0.21
C ASP A 529 12.24 32.13 1.04
N LEU A 530 11.91 30.86 1.34
CA LEU A 530 12.86 29.89 1.92
C LEU A 530 14.02 29.55 0.98
N ASP A 531 13.75 29.45 -0.32
CA ASP A 531 14.78 29.28 -1.36
C ASP A 531 15.71 30.49 -1.44
N ARG A 532 15.18 31.72 -1.27
CA ARG A 532 15.96 32.97 -1.23
C ARG A 532 16.80 33.04 0.05
N ALA A 533 16.21 32.73 1.21
CA ALA A 533 16.90 32.70 2.50
C ALA A 533 18.07 31.71 2.51
N SER A 534 17.84 30.45 2.10
CA SER A 534 18.87 29.40 2.04
C SER A 534 19.98 29.64 1.01
N LYS A 535 19.71 30.43 -0.05
CA LYS A 535 20.75 30.92 -0.97
C LYS A 535 21.55 32.08 -0.37
N SER A 536 20.93 32.92 0.48
CA SER A 536 21.61 34.05 1.15
C SER A 536 22.45 33.65 2.36
N SER A 537 22.19 32.51 2.99
CA SER A 537 22.93 32.01 4.16
C SER A 537 24.18 31.18 3.84
N LYS A 538 24.42 30.83 2.56
CA LYS A 538 25.72 30.29 2.15
C LYS A 538 26.79 31.39 2.26
N PRO A 539 27.95 31.14 2.90
CA PRO A 539 29.02 32.11 2.90
C PRO A 539 29.50 32.32 1.46
N SER A 540 29.53 33.58 1.03
CA SER A 540 30.30 33.97 -0.15
C SER A 540 31.77 33.70 0.13
N ASP A 541 32.47 33.00 -0.76
CA ASP A 541 33.93 32.99 -0.77
C ASP A 541 34.44 34.41 -1.03
N LYS A 542 34.70 35.16 0.04
CA LYS A 542 35.36 36.45 -0.03
C LYS A 542 36.84 36.18 -0.28
N GLU A 543 37.33 36.60 -1.44
CA GLU A 543 38.76 36.67 -1.69
C GLU A 543 39.45 37.37 -0.51
N ALA A 544 40.46 36.71 0.07
CA ALA A 544 41.15 37.25 1.23
C ALA A 544 41.84 38.57 0.86
N PRO A 545 41.63 39.66 1.62
CA PRO A 545 42.36 40.90 1.38
C PRO A 545 43.84 40.63 1.60
N ARG A 546 44.67 40.95 0.60
CA ARG A 546 46.12 40.80 0.71
C ARG A 546 46.66 41.79 1.73
N ASP A 547 47.36 41.27 2.73
CA ASP A 547 48.09 42.07 3.71
C ASP A 547 49.21 42.87 3.01
N ASP A 548 49.29 44.16 3.29
CA ASP A 548 50.26 45.09 2.70
C ASP A 548 50.86 45.99 3.79
N GLY A 549 52.04 45.61 4.26
CA GLY A 549 52.49 45.95 5.61
C GLY A 549 54.00 46.13 5.77
N LYS A 550 54.66 46.95 4.91
CA LYS A 550 56.05 47.38 5.19
C LYS A 550 56.39 48.80 4.76
N ARG A 551 56.99 49.56 5.69
CA ARG A 551 57.40 50.97 5.50
C ARG A 551 58.74 51.08 4.78
N ARG A 552 58.79 52.04 3.84
CA ARG A 552 59.94 52.89 3.42
C ARG A 552 61.38 52.39 3.71
N SER A 553 62.13 52.19 2.63
CA SER A 553 63.45 52.80 2.47
C SER A 553 63.67 53.17 0.99
N SER A 554 64.71 53.96 0.67
CA SER A 554 64.85 54.64 -0.63
C SER A 554 66.16 54.30 -1.35
N SER A 555 66.11 54.07 -2.66
CA SER A 555 67.26 54.25 -3.57
C SER A 555 66.79 54.50 -5.03
N ARG A 556 67.74 54.74 -5.94
CA ARG A 556 67.55 55.30 -7.30
C ARG A 556 67.73 54.25 -8.41
N SER A 557 67.61 54.73 -9.65
CA SER A 557 67.87 54.15 -10.98
C SER A 557 66.81 53.17 -11.52
N SER A 558 66.30 53.21 -12.78
CA SER A 558 66.52 53.97 -14.04
C SER A 558 67.09 53.16 -15.22
N THR A 559 66.19 52.58 -16.02
CA THR A 559 66.24 52.21 -17.46
C THR A 559 64.82 51.67 -17.74
N SER A 560 64.06 52.05 -18.78
CA SER A 560 64.23 51.85 -20.23
C SER A 560 64.48 50.36 -20.60
N SER A 561 63.92 49.79 -21.67
CA SER A 561 63.22 50.39 -22.81
C SER A 561 62.12 49.48 -23.42
N ARG A 562 62.00 49.45 -24.76
CA ARG A 562 61.00 48.75 -25.59
C ARG A 562 61.29 47.23 -25.66
N ASP A 563 60.53 46.33 -26.30
CA ASP A 563 59.66 46.47 -27.48
C ASP A 563 58.56 45.38 -27.65
N LYS A 564 57.87 45.33 -28.80
CA LYS A 564 56.66 44.51 -29.09
C LYS A 564 56.76 43.69 -30.40
N LYS A 565 56.01 42.56 -30.49
CA LYS A 565 55.92 41.56 -31.61
C LYS A 565 57.14 40.62 -31.67
N ARG A 566 57.12 39.36 -32.19
CA ARG A 566 56.24 38.51 -33.05
C ARG A 566 56.29 37.04 -32.49
N SER A 567 55.60 35.96 -32.87
CA SER A 567 54.55 35.55 -33.86
C SER A 567 53.52 34.65 -33.10
N ARG A 568 52.45 33.98 -33.60
CA ARG A 568 51.85 33.61 -34.92
C ARG A 568 52.26 32.27 -35.58
N GLU A 569 51.48 31.21 -35.32
CA GLU A 569 51.21 29.96 -36.08
C GLU A 569 49.88 29.40 -35.49
N SER A 570 48.73 29.20 -36.18
CA SER A 570 48.32 28.36 -37.33
C SER A 570 48.04 26.88 -36.96
N SER A 571 46.79 26.49 -36.65
CA SER A 571 45.76 25.96 -37.60
C SER A 571 45.58 24.43 -37.44
N PRO A 572 44.54 23.77 -37.98
CA PRO A 572 43.14 24.15 -38.25
C PRO A 572 42.14 23.21 -37.50
N GLY A 573 40.85 23.21 -37.84
CA GLY A 573 39.85 22.23 -37.33
C GLY A 573 39.00 21.59 -38.44
N ALA A 574 38.40 20.41 -38.18
CA ALA A 574 37.53 19.73 -39.16
C ALA A 574 36.48 18.77 -38.54
N SER A 575 35.22 19.06 -38.84
CA SER A 575 34.05 18.17 -39.11
C SER A 575 33.66 16.96 -38.23
N SER A 576 32.34 16.79 -38.08
CA SER A 576 31.63 15.72 -37.37
C SER A 576 31.76 14.34 -38.02
N LYS A 577 31.76 13.27 -37.22
CA LYS A 577 31.32 11.92 -37.63
C LYS A 577 30.45 11.27 -36.55
N LYS A 578 29.41 10.55 -36.99
CA LYS A 578 28.63 9.63 -36.16
C LYS A 578 29.51 8.44 -35.75
N TYR A 579 29.32 7.91 -34.55
CA TYR A 579 29.80 6.58 -34.19
C TYR A 579 28.64 5.70 -33.72
N VAL A 580 28.53 4.54 -34.35
CA VAL A 580 27.75 3.40 -33.87
C VAL A 580 28.69 2.56 -33.01
N ILE A 581 28.21 2.06 -31.87
CA ILE A 581 28.94 1.14 -31.00
C ILE A 581 28.44 -0.29 -31.29
N PRO A 582 29.31 -1.29 -31.49
CA PRO A 582 28.88 -2.68 -31.70
C PRO A 582 28.22 -3.31 -30.47
N VAL A 583 27.43 -4.35 -30.70
CA VAL A 583 26.97 -5.26 -29.64
C VAL A 583 28.10 -6.23 -29.33
N ASP A 584 28.55 -6.28 -28.08
CA ASP A 584 29.50 -7.27 -27.58
C ASP A 584 28.89 -8.00 -26.37
N ASP A 585 28.78 -9.32 -26.46
CA ASP A 585 28.05 -10.14 -25.50
C ASP A 585 28.94 -10.61 -24.34
N LYS A 586 28.87 -9.87 -23.21
CA LYS A 586 29.13 -10.33 -21.82
C LYS A 586 28.90 -9.21 -20.79
N SER A 587 27.69 -9.09 -20.25
CA SER A 587 27.41 -8.26 -19.07
C SER A 587 26.86 -9.10 -17.91
N LYS A 588 27.73 -9.47 -16.96
CA LYS A 588 27.28 -9.85 -15.61
C LYS A 588 26.63 -8.62 -14.96
N PRO A 589 25.54 -8.75 -14.18
CA PRO A 589 24.97 -7.62 -13.47
C PRO A 589 25.99 -7.06 -12.47
N ALA A 590 26.34 -5.78 -12.63
CA ALA A 590 27.23 -5.10 -11.70
C ALA A 590 26.48 -4.79 -10.40
N LEU A 591 26.76 -5.54 -9.35
CA LEU A 591 26.36 -5.18 -7.98
C LEU A 591 26.96 -3.80 -7.66
N ILE A 592 26.11 -2.83 -7.34
CA ILE A 592 26.50 -1.45 -7.03
C ILE A 592 27.14 -1.42 -5.64
N ASN A 593 28.41 -1.81 -5.57
CA ASN A 593 29.22 -1.81 -4.36
C ASN A 593 29.84 -0.41 -4.12
N SER A 594 28.96 0.55 -3.85
CA SER A 594 29.30 1.90 -3.39
C SER A 594 28.25 2.33 -2.36
N SER A 595 28.67 2.66 -1.13
CA SER A 595 27.75 3.12 -0.10
C SER A 595 26.91 4.29 -0.62
N PRO A 596 25.57 4.21 -0.56
CA PRO A 596 24.74 5.34 -0.95
C PRO A 596 24.90 6.44 0.10
N ASP A 597 25.36 7.62 -0.33
CA ASP A 597 25.12 8.86 0.40
C ASP A 597 23.63 8.92 0.80
N PRO A 598 23.29 9.34 2.03
CA PRO A 598 21.94 9.23 2.55
C PRO A 598 20.98 9.96 1.61
N VAL A 599 19.97 9.24 1.11
CA VAL A 599 19.27 9.54 -0.16
C VAL A 599 18.83 11.00 -0.28
N TRP A 600 18.39 11.61 0.82
CA TRP A 600 17.98 13.01 0.92
C TRP A 600 19.04 14.04 0.50
N ARG A 601 20.36 13.73 0.56
CA ARG A 601 21.44 14.61 0.07
C ARG A 601 21.48 14.70 -1.45
N ASN A 602 20.98 13.66 -2.12
CA ASN A 602 20.84 13.55 -3.58
C ASN A 602 19.38 13.81 -4.03
N VAL A 603 18.50 14.25 -3.12
CA VAL A 603 17.16 14.77 -3.43
C VAL A 603 17.25 16.23 -3.81
#